data_AF-A0A7V1IEM9-F1
#
_entry.id   AF-A0A7V1IEM9-F1
#
_cell.length_a   1.000
_cell.length_b   1.000
_cell.length_c   1.000
_cell.angle_alpha   90.00
_cell.angle_beta   90.00
_cell.angle_gamma   90.00
#
_symmetry.space_group_name_H-M   'P 1'
#
loop_
_entity.id
_entity.type
_entity.pdbx_description
1 polymer ?
#
loop_
_entity_poly.entity_id
_entity_poly.type
_entity_poly.pdbx_seq_one_letter_code
_entity_poly.pdbx_strand_id
1 'polypeptide(L)'
;EALEAAARRLPVPVIGNGDIWTVEDALRMAELEGVDGVMVARAGIGDPWLLRRIWQGLAGRPVDPKPDREERVRVMIDHMRMNVERVGERRGVLEMRGFIRNYIKGCTDTKKTWLKVIAVETFAETAAVLEEFARGGNRSVR
;
A
#
# COMPACT_ATOMS: atom_id res chain seq x y z
N GLU A 1 -6.62 -16.22 19.74
CA GLU A 1 -6.63 -16.59 21.18
C GLU A 1 -6.50 -15.38 22.12
N ALA A 2 -5.34 -14.72 22.27
CA ALA A 2 -5.22 -13.59 23.22
C ALA A 2 -6.11 -12.37 22.87
N LEU A 3 -6.17 -11.99 21.59
CA LEU A 3 -7.01 -10.89 21.12
C LEU A 3 -8.50 -11.18 21.37
N GLU A 4 -8.97 -12.34 20.92
CA GLU A 4 -10.36 -12.78 21.04
C GLU A 4 -10.81 -12.89 22.51
N ALA A 5 -9.96 -13.44 23.39
CA ALA A 5 -10.25 -13.51 24.82
C ALA A 5 -10.41 -12.12 25.47
N ALA A 6 -9.64 -11.13 25.02
CA ALA A 6 -9.80 -9.74 25.46
C ALA A 6 -11.05 -9.11 24.85
N ALA A 7 -11.27 -9.31 23.55
CA ALA A 7 -12.37 -8.72 22.79
C ALA A 7 -13.74 -9.07 23.38
N ARG A 8 -13.94 -10.34 23.75
CA ARG A 8 -15.19 -10.83 24.37
C ARG A 8 -15.53 -10.22 25.73
N ARG A 9 -14.57 -9.57 26.40
CA ARG A 9 -14.73 -9.07 27.78
C ARG A 9 -14.82 -7.55 27.86
N LEU A 10 -14.49 -6.85 26.77
CA LEU A 10 -14.46 -5.40 26.75
C LEU A 10 -15.82 -4.85 26.27
N PRO A 11 -16.38 -3.83 26.95
CA PRO A 11 -17.65 -3.22 26.55
C PRO A 11 -17.49 -2.17 25.44
N VAL A 12 -16.28 -2.00 24.91
CA VAL A 12 -15.93 -1.00 23.90
C VAL A 12 -15.54 -1.70 22.60
N PRO A 13 -15.68 -1.04 21.43
CA PRO A 13 -15.31 -1.65 20.16
C PRO A 13 -13.84 -2.07 20.14
N VAL A 14 -13.57 -3.29 19.66
CA VAL A 14 -12.22 -3.85 19.56
C VAL A 14 -11.80 -3.99 18.11
N ILE A 15 -10.64 -3.42 17.79
CA ILE A 15 -10.07 -3.47 16.44
C ILE A 15 -8.96 -4.52 16.40
N GLY A 16 -9.14 -5.53 15.57
CA GLY A 16 -8.16 -6.56 15.30
C GLY A 16 -6.98 -6.02 14.49
N ASN A 17 -5.77 -6.20 15.00
CA ASN A 17 -4.54 -5.78 14.34
C ASN A 17 -3.47 -6.87 14.43
N GLY A 18 -2.68 -7.01 13.37
CA GLY A 18 -1.57 -7.96 13.29
C GLY A 18 -1.63 -8.79 12.01
N ASP A 19 -0.52 -8.77 11.26
CA ASP A 19 -0.27 -9.62 10.07
C ASP A 19 -1.40 -9.73 9.03
N ILE A 20 -2.15 -8.65 8.84
CA ILE A 20 -3.11 -8.52 7.74
C ILE A 20 -2.38 -8.08 6.47
N TRP A 21 -2.13 -9.00 5.55
CA TRP A 21 -1.46 -8.75 4.26
C TRP A 21 -2.39 -8.88 3.05
N THR A 22 -3.52 -9.56 3.23
CA THR A 22 -4.46 -9.93 2.19
C THR A 22 -5.91 -9.67 2.63
N VAL A 23 -6.85 -9.80 1.71
CA VAL A 23 -8.28 -9.72 2.03
C VAL A 23 -8.68 -10.87 2.94
N GLU A 24 -8.13 -12.06 2.67
CA GLU A 24 -8.36 -13.28 3.43
C GLU A 24 -7.85 -13.17 4.87
N ASP A 25 -6.70 -12.51 5.09
CA ASP A 25 -6.23 -12.23 6.46
C ASP A 25 -7.19 -11.33 7.23
N ALA A 26 -7.73 -10.32 6.56
CA ALA A 26 -8.69 -9.40 7.16
C ALA A 26 -10.02 -10.09 7.49
N LEU A 27 -10.51 -10.95 6.59
CA LEU A 27 -11.70 -11.77 6.83
C LEU A 27 -11.51 -12.69 8.03
N ARG A 28 -10.39 -13.42 8.10
CA ARG A 28 -10.08 -14.28 9.25
C ARG A 28 -9.99 -13.50 10.57
N MET A 29 -9.44 -12.30 10.55
CA MET A 29 -9.40 -11.43 11.73
C MET A 29 -10.79 -10.97 12.15
N ALA A 30 -11.66 -10.66 11.18
CA ALA A 30 -13.03 -10.22 11.42
C ALA A 30 -13.97 -11.35 11.87
N GLU A 31 -13.61 -12.62 11.62
CA GLU A 31 -14.34 -13.79 12.12
C GLU A 31 -14.11 -14.04 13.62
N LEU A 32 -13.10 -13.42 14.23
CA LEU A 32 -12.82 -13.59 15.67
C LEU A 32 -13.94 -12.99 16.52
N GLU A 33 -14.43 -13.75 17.49
CA GLU A 33 -15.50 -13.30 18.38
C GLU A 33 -15.12 -12.02 19.14
N GLY A 34 -16.00 -11.02 19.10
CA GLY A 34 -15.84 -9.74 19.78
C GLY A 34 -14.97 -8.72 19.04
N VAL A 35 -14.45 -9.04 17.85
CA VAL A 35 -13.74 -8.07 17.00
C VAL A 35 -14.73 -7.30 16.13
N ASP A 36 -14.74 -5.96 16.24
CA ASP A 36 -15.67 -5.07 15.54
C ASP A 36 -15.11 -4.48 14.24
N GLY A 37 -13.80 -4.63 14.02
CA GLY A 37 -13.14 -4.10 12.84
C GLY A 37 -11.69 -4.53 12.75
N VAL A 38 -11.05 -4.15 11.65
CA VAL A 38 -9.66 -4.53 11.36
C VAL A 38 -8.81 -3.32 11.05
N MET A 39 -7.57 -3.32 11.52
CA MET A 39 -6.58 -2.28 11.24
C MET A 39 -5.44 -2.85 10.40
N VAL A 40 -5.22 -2.23 9.23
CA VAL A 40 -4.11 -2.54 8.34
C VAL A 40 -3.02 -1.49 8.49
N ALA A 41 -1.79 -1.95 8.75
CA ALA A 41 -0.63 -1.06 8.86
C ALA A 41 0.35 -1.30 7.72
N ARG A 42 1.32 -2.20 7.91
CA ARG A 42 2.44 -2.44 6.98
C ARG A 42 1.99 -2.79 5.57
N ALA A 43 0.93 -3.59 5.42
CA ALA A 43 0.46 -4.03 4.11
C ALA A 43 -0.18 -2.90 3.28
N GLY A 44 -0.68 -1.83 3.91
CA GLY A 44 -1.20 -0.66 3.19
C GLY A 44 -0.10 0.24 2.61
N ILE A 45 1.14 0.10 3.09
CA ILE A 45 2.27 0.91 2.61
C ILE A 45 2.62 0.47 1.18
N GLY A 46 2.34 1.32 0.20
CA GLY A 46 2.55 1.03 -1.22
C GLY A 46 1.44 0.19 -1.88
N ASP A 47 0.38 -0.12 -1.14
CA ASP A 47 -0.85 -0.76 -1.64
C ASP A 47 -2.09 -0.12 -0.99
N PRO A 48 -2.36 1.19 -1.22
CA PRO A 48 -3.58 1.84 -0.72
C PRO A 48 -4.89 1.17 -1.17
N TRP A 49 -4.86 0.43 -2.29
CA TRP A 49 -6.02 -0.32 -2.79
C TRP A 49 -6.40 -1.51 -1.90
N LEU A 50 -5.48 -2.02 -1.06
CA LEU A 50 -5.76 -3.12 -0.14
C LEU A 50 -6.94 -2.80 0.79
N LEU A 51 -7.05 -1.55 1.27
CA LEU A 51 -8.17 -1.14 2.13
C LEU A 51 -9.52 -1.27 1.41
N ARG A 52 -9.60 -0.83 0.14
CA ARG A 52 -10.81 -0.97 -0.69
C ARG A 52 -11.16 -2.44 -0.91
N ARG A 53 -10.16 -3.26 -1.23
CA ARG A 53 -10.34 -4.71 -1.45
C ARG A 53 -10.78 -5.44 -0.18
N ILE A 54 -10.23 -5.08 0.99
CA ILE A 54 -10.68 -5.60 2.29
C ILE A 54 -12.12 -5.21 2.56
N TRP A 55 -12.48 -3.95 2.33
CA TRP A 55 -13.86 -3.49 2.50
C TRP A 55 -14.83 -4.23 1.56
N GLN A 56 -14.45 -4.46 0.30
CA GLN A 56 -15.24 -5.27 -0.64
C GLN A 56 -15.45 -6.69 -0.12
N GLY A 57 -14.39 -7.34 0.37
CA GLY A 57 -14.46 -8.69 0.96
C GLY A 57 -15.38 -8.75 2.18
N LEU A 58 -15.21 -7.83 3.13
CA LEU A 58 -16.06 -7.75 4.33
C LEU A 58 -17.53 -7.47 4.00
N ALA A 59 -17.80 -6.74 2.92
CA ALA A 59 -19.15 -6.44 2.45
C ALA A 59 -19.75 -7.54 1.55
N GLY A 60 -19.05 -8.66 1.33
CA GLY A 60 -19.50 -9.75 0.44
C GLY A 60 -19.61 -9.33 -1.03
N ARG A 61 -18.87 -8.30 -1.45
CA ARG A 61 -18.87 -7.78 -2.83
C ARG A 61 -17.73 -8.40 -3.64
N PRO A 62 -17.80 -8.39 -4.98
CA PRO A 62 -16.66 -8.72 -5.82
C PRO A 62 -15.43 -7.89 -5.42
N VAL A 63 -14.31 -8.57 -5.19
CA VAL A 63 -13.03 -7.96 -4.82
C VAL A 63 -12.29 -7.57 -6.09
N ASP A 64 -11.87 -6.31 -6.17
CA ASP A 64 -11.11 -5.82 -7.32
C ASP A 64 -9.79 -6.57 -7.50
N PRO A 65 -9.30 -6.71 -8.74
CA PRO A 65 -7.95 -7.19 -8.97
C PRO A 65 -6.91 -6.24 -8.36
N LYS A 66 -5.69 -6.75 -8.16
CA LYS A 66 -4.55 -5.90 -7.81
C LYS A 66 -4.31 -4.86 -8.93
N PRO A 67 -3.91 -3.63 -8.59
CA PRO A 67 -3.62 -2.62 -9.60
C PRO A 67 -2.45 -3.08 -10.48
N ASP A 68 -2.53 -2.74 -11.76
CA ASP A 68 -1.41 -2.94 -12.67
C ASP A 68 -0.27 -1.95 -12.40
N ARG A 69 0.80 -2.08 -13.19
CA ARG A 69 2.01 -1.25 -13.03
C ARG A 69 1.74 0.24 -13.27
N GLU A 70 0.88 0.57 -14.23
CA GLU A 70 0.59 1.95 -14.62
C GLU A 70 -0.22 2.64 -13.52
N GLU A 71 -1.25 1.98 -13.02
CA GLU A 71 -2.07 2.47 -11.91
C GLU A 71 -1.25 2.66 -10.63
N ARG A 72 -0.34 1.73 -10.33
CA ARG A 72 0.59 1.86 -9.20
C ARG A 72 1.47 3.10 -9.31
N VAL A 73 2.00 3.37 -10.49
CA VAL A 73 2.84 4.56 -10.74
C VAL A 73 2.03 5.84 -10.64
N ARG A 74 0.83 5.87 -11.24
CA ARG A 74 -0.05 7.03 -11.21
C ARG A 74 -0.36 7.47 -9.78
N VAL A 75 -0.82 6.55 -8.94
CA VAL A 75 -1.15 6.85 -7.53
C VAL A 75 0.10 7.18 -6.70
N MET A 76 1.25 6.57 -7.00
CA MET A 76 2.52 6.92 -6.36
C MET A 76 2.96 8.36 -6.67
N ILE A 77 2.84 8.81 -7.93
CA ILE A 77 3.14 10.17 -8.34
C ILE A 77 2.17 11.16 -7.69
N ASP A 78 0.88 10.82 -7.63
CA ASP A 78 -0.13 11.61 -6.92
C ASP A 78 0.22 11.76 -5.43
N HIS A 79 0.59 10.67 -4.76
CA HIS A 79 1.02 10.68 -3.36
C HIS A 79 2.27 11.55 -3.17
N MET A 80 3.24 11.44 -4.09
CA MET A 80 4.45 12.27 -4.04
C MET A 80 4.14 13.75 -4.20
N ARG A 81 3.25 14.10 -5.13
CA ARG A 81 2.80 15.47 -5.36
C ARG A 81 2.16 16.06 -4.11
N MET A 82 1.22 15.35 -3.49
CA MET A 82 0.58 15.77 -2.24
C MET A 82 1.60 15.98 -1.11
N ASN A 83 2.63 15.12 -1.03
CA ASN A 83 3.68 15.30 -0.03
C ASN A 83 4.55 16.54 -0.32
N VAL A 84 4.95 16.73 -1.58
CA VAL A 84 5.72 17.90 -2.03
C VAL A 84 4.98 19.20 -1.76
N GLU A 85 3.68 19.26 -2.05
CA GLU A 85 2.82 20.41 -1.75
C GLU A 85 2.79 20.73 -0.24
N ARG A 86 2.83 19.70 0.60
CA ARG A 86 2.74 19.82 2.06
C ARG A 86 4.06 20.24 2.73
N VAL A 87 5.21 19.71 2.28
CA VAL A 87 6.50 19.88 2.99
C VAL A 87 7.61 20.53 2.17
N GLY A 88 7.30 20.95 0.94
CA GLY A 88 8.27 21.47 -0.03
C GLY A 88 8.99 20.35 -0.77
N GLU A 89 9.47 20.67 -1.98
CA GLU A 89 9.95 19.68 -2.95
C GLU A 89 11.06 18.78 -2.42
N ARG A 90 12.19 19.37 -2.00
CA ARG A 90 13.36 18.59 -1.57
C ARG A 90 13.01 17.61 -0.45
N ARG A 91 12.28 18.06 0.56
CA ARG A 91 11.86 17.19 1.68
C ARG A 91 10.82 16.17 1.22
N GLY A 92 9.85 16.60 0.42
CA GLY A 92 8.77 15.75 -0.07
C GLY A 92 9.27 14.56 -0.88
N VAL A 93 10.21 14.80 -1.80
CA VAL A 93 10.86 13.76 -2.60
C VAL A 93 11.65 12.79 -1.73
N LEU A 94 12.43 13.30 -0.77
CA LEU A 94 13.24 12.44 0.13
C LEU A 94 12.37 11.53 1.00
N GLU A 95 11.30 12.05 1.60
CA GLU A 95 10.34 11.26 2.39
C GLU A 95 9.67 10.17 1.52
N MET A 96 9.39 10.48 0.25
CA MET A 96 8.75 9.56 -0.69
C MET A 96 9.60 8.37 -1.10
N ARG A 97 10.94 8.45 -0.99
CA ARG A 97 11.84 7.33 -1.29
C ARG A 97 11.48 6.06 -0.50
N GLY A 98 11.06 6.20 0.76
CA GLY A 98 10.60 5.08 1.58
C GLY A 98 9.33 4.41 1.04
N PHE A 99 8.42 5.19 0.47
CA PHE A 99 7.15 4.70 -0.10
C PHE A 99 7.33 4.12 -1.50
N ILE A 100 8.11 4.79 -2.36
CA ILE A 100 8.35 4.39 -3.76
C ILE A 100 8.77 2.93 -3.84
N ARG A 101 9.70 2.49 -2.98
CA ARG A 101 10.18 1.10 -2.97
C ARG A 101 9.06 0.08 -2.75
N ASN A 102 8.03 0.41 -1.97
CA ASN A 102 6.89 -0.46 -1.75
C ASN A 102 5.94 -0.47 -2.96
N TYR A 103 5.71 0.69 -3.58
CA TYR A 103 4.89 0.81 -4.79
C TYR A 103 5.44 0.05 -5.99
N ILE A 104 6.77 -0.13 -6.10
CA ILE A 104 7.37 -0.85 -7.24
C ILE A 104 7.74 -2.30 -6.93
N LYS A 105 7.58 -2.75 -5.68
CA LYS A 105 7.92 -4.11 -5.24
C LYS A 105 7.14 -5.16 -6.05
N GLY A 106 7.83 -6.25 -6.44
CA GLY A 106 7.24 -7.37 -7.18
C GLY A 106 7.18 -7.19 -8.70
N CYS A 107 7.59 -6.03 -9.22
CA CYS A 107 7.72 -5.80 -10.66
C CYS A 107 9.12 -6.19 -11.16
N THR A 108 9.23 -6.57 -12.43
CA THR A 108 10.54 -6.59 -13.10
C THR A 108 11.19 -5.22 -13.03
N ASP A 109 12.53 -5.20 -13.00
CA ASP A 109 13.35 -3.99 -13.00
C ASP A 109 13.30 -3.14 -11.72
N THR A 110 12.65 -3.62 -10.65
CA THR A 110 12.60 -2.93 -9.33
C THR A 110 13.95 -2.36 -8.91
N LYS A 111 15.01 -3.19 -8.94
CA LYS A 111 16.37 -2.78 -8.55
C LYS A 111 16.92 -1.68 -9.45
N LYS A 112 16.75 -1.81 -10.77
CA LYS A 112 17.24 -0.84 -11.77
C LYS A 112 16.56 0.52 -11.58
N THR A 113 15.24 0.52 -11.44
CA THR A 113 14.46 1.75 -11.23
C THR A 113 14.78 2.39 -9.90
N TRP A 114 14.94 1.60 -8.83
CA TRP A 114 15.33 2.13 -7.53
C TRP A 114 16.66 2.89 -7.57
N LEU A 115 17.67 2.37 -8.28
CA LEU A 115 18.96 3.06 -8.44
C LEU A 115 18.82 4.40 -9.17
N LYS A 116 17.91 4.51 -10.14
CA LYS A 116 17.61 5.79 -10.81
C LYS A 116 16.91 6.76 -9.87
N VAL A 117 15.93 6.30 -9.10
CA VAL A 117 15.16 7.13 -8.14
C VAL A 117 16.07 7.76 -7.07
N ILE A 118 17.04 7.01 -6.52
CA ILE A 118 17.93 7.57 -5.48
C ILE A 118 18.96 8.56 -6.04
N ALA A 119 19.18 8.58 -7.35
CA ALA A 119 20.13 9.46 -8.04
C ALA A 119 19.52 10.81 -8.46
N VAL A 120 18.21 10.99 -8.36
CA VAL A 120 17.49 12.22 -8.71
C VAL A 120 16.95 12.93 -7.47
N GLU A 121 16.78 14.24 -7.53
CA GLU A 121 16.44 15.07 -6.35
C GLU A 121 15.14 15.86 -6.49
N THR A 122 14.61 16.01 -7.70
CA THR A 122 13.39 16.79 -7.96
C THR A 122 12.15 15.91 -8.13
N PHE A 123 10.98 16.51 -7.99
CA PHE A 123 9.71 15.84 -8.28
C PHE A 123 9.66 15.40 -9.74
N ALA A 124 10.01 16.32 -10.66
CA ALA A 124 9.92 16.10 -12.10
C ALA A 124 10.81 14.95 -12.57
N GLU A 125 12.07 14.89 -12.13
CA GLU A 125 12.98 13.80 -12.48
C GLU A 125 12.51 12.47 -11.90
N THR A 126 12.05 12.48 -10.64
CA THR A 126 11.53 11.27 -9.99
C THR A 126 10.31 10.75 -10.74
N ALA A 127 9.35 11.62 -11.09
CA ALA A 127 8.17 11.26 -11.86
C ALA A 127 8.54 10.67 -13.22
N ALA A 128 9.49 11.27 -13.94
CA ALA A 128 9.95 10.77 -15.24
C ALA A 128 10.54 9.35 -15.16
N VAL A 129 11.34 9.06 -14.12
CA VAL A 129 11.88 7.71 -13.87
C VAL A 129 10.75 6.71 -13.58
N LEU A 130 9.73 7.11 -12.83
CA LEU A 130 8.59 6.26 -12.49
C LEU A 130 7.68 6.00 -13.70
N GLU A 131 7.48 7.00 -14.57
CA GLU A 131 6.76 6.85 -15.83
C GLU A 131 7.50 5.94 -16.82
N GLU A 132 8.83 6.03 -16.91
CA GLU A 132 9.64 5.07 -17.68
C GLU A 132 9.43 3.65 -17.13
N PHE A 133 9.41 3.50 -15.80
CA PHE A 133 9.12 2.22 -15.16
C PHE A 133 7.72 1.72 -15.53
N ALA A 134 6.69 2.56 -15.56
CA ALA A 134 5.32 2.18 -15.93
C ALA A 134 5.26 1.54 -17.33
N ARG A 135 5.99 2.11 -18.29
CA ARG A 135 6.05 1.63 -19.69
C ARG A 135 6.87 0.36 -19.87
N GLY A 136 7.73 0.01 -18.91
CA GLY A 136 8.40 -1.28 -18.89
C GLY A 136 7.36 -2.39 -18.79
N GLY A 137 7.36 -3.35 -19.72
CA GLY A 137 6.30 -4.37 -19.83
C GLY A 137 5.96 -5.09 -18.51
N ASN A 138 4.70 -5.50 -18.40
CA ASN A 138 4.08 -6.09 -17.22
C ASN A 138 4.51 -7.55 -17.03
N ARG A 139 5.76 -7.78 -16.61
CA ARG A 139 6.17 -9.09 -16.08
C ARG A 139 6.20 -8.97 -14.56
N SER A 140 5.06 -9.22 -13.91
CA SER A 140 5.06 -9.51 -12.48
C SER A 140 5.86 -10.78 -12.26
N VAL A 141 6.91 -10.73 -11.45
CA VAL A 141 7.59 -11.96 -11.01
C VAL A 141 6.65 -12.61 -9.98
N ARG A 142 6.17 -13.82 -10.29
CA ARG A 142 5.36 -14.63 -9.36
C ARG A 142 6.10 -14.87 -8.05
#